data_AF-A0A1V5JUF2-F1
#
_entry.id   AF-A0A1V5JUF2-F1
#
_cell.length_a   1.000
_cell.length_b   1.000
_cell.length_c   1.000
_cell.angle_alpha   90.00
_cell.angle_beta   90.00
_cell.angle_gamma   90.00
#
_symmetry.space_group_name_H-M   'P 1'
#
loop_
_entity.id
_entity.type
_entity.pdbx_description
1 polymer ?
#
loop_
_entity_poly.entity_id
_entity_poly.type
_entity_poly.pdbx_seq_one_letter_code
_entity_poly.pdbx_strand_id
1 'polypeptide(L)'
;MDDRVAQLMARGVEVLNPATVTLGREVDLNRIAPGVVIHPGCRILGAGTWLAEGAELGREAPVTIENCRLAKNVKLAGGYFRESVLLEDASFGSGAQVREHCLIEEQAGGAHAVGLKQTILMPFVTLGSLINFCDCLMSGGTSRKDHSEVGSSYIHFNFTPNQDKATPSLIGDVAKGVMLRERPIFLGGQGGLVGPSRIAYGSVIAAGIIMRENLTEENRLIGAVAAGEPRDQQFVPGIYWKVKAKFINNVNYIANLIALTRWYESVRALFLDQALVDGALKLLNAAIDERLKRLDEFVAKLPVSLELYQLHLRHIASESLVKQKQELLAAWPRLREELEGLRAYRGDERLLEVFLERLPQRLDYLSAIRSLDTESREIGSWWLMVIVNHVNQQIRKQLPSFV
;
A
#
# COMPACT_ATOMS: atom_id res chain seq x y z
N MET A 1 -15.08 16.97 33.99
CA MET A 1 -15.32 16.37 32.66
C MET A 1 -14.93 17.40 31.63
N ASP A 2 -14.19 17.04 30.59
CA ASP A 2 -13.90 17.95 29.48
C ASP A 2 -15.23 18.33 28.81
N ASP A 3 -15.53 19.63 28.73
CA ASP A 3 -16.77 20.15 28.15
C ASP A 3 -16.96 19.68 26.70
N ARG A 4 -15.88 19.48 25.94
CA ARG A 4 -15.97 19.00 24.55
C ARG A 4 -16.38 17.52 24.47
N VAL A 5 -15.95 16.70 25.42
CA VAL A 5 -16.38 15.29 25.49
C VAL A 5 -17.87 15.23 25.84
N ALA A 6 -18.35 16.11 26.72
CA ALA A 6 -19.77 16.28 27.00
C ALA A 6 -20.58 16.64 25.73
N GLN A 7 -20.05 17.57 24.93
CA GLN A 7 -20.66 17.98 23.67
C GLN A 7 -20.71 16.84 22.64
N LEU A 8 -19.68 15.98 22.56
CA LEU A 8 -19.72 14.78 21.71
C LEU A 8 -20.82 13.81 22.15
N MET A 9 -20.93 13.56 23.45
CA MET A 9 -21.97 12.67 23.98
C MET A 9 -23.37 13.21 23.69
N ALA A 10 -23.58 14.52 23.84
CA ALA A 10 -24.85 15.17 23.49
C ALA A 10 -25.22 15.05 22.00
N ARG A 11 -24.23 14.81 21.13
CA ARG A 11 -24.43 14.56 19.69
C ARG A 11 -24.68 13.08 19.35
N GLY A 12 -24.71 12.19 20.34
CA GLY A 12 -24.99 10.77 20.16
C GLY A 12 -23.74 9.88 20.04
N VAL A 13 -22.56 10.37 20.43
CA VAL A 13 -21.34 9.55 20.55
C VAL A 13 -21.36 8.81 21.89
N GLU A 14 -21.10 7.50 21.86
CA GLU A 14 -21.05 6.68 23.07
C GLU A 14 -19.64 6.69 23.67
N VAL A 15 -19.45 7.48 24.73
CA VAL A 15 -18.18 7.55 25.46
C VAL A 15 -18.33 6.80 26.79
N LEU A 16 -17.75 5.61 26.88
CA LEU A 16 -17.99 4.69 28.01
C LEU A 16 -17.40 5.19 29.34
N ASN A 17 -16.28 5.92 29.30
CA ASN A 17 -15.73 6.61 30.47
C ASN A 17 -15.15 7.98 30.10
N PRO A 18 -15.98 9.04 30.11
CA PRO A 18 -15.61 10.38 29.65
C PRO A 18 -14.41 10.99 30.38
N ALA A 19 -14.17 10.62 31.63
CA ALA A 19 -13.07 11.17 32.43
C ALA A 19 -11.68 10.70 31.96
N THR A 20 -11.63 9.66 31.10
CA THR A 20 -10.38 9.02 30.66
C THR A 20 -10.07 9.23 29.19
N VAL A 21 -10.99 9.83 28.43
CA VAL A 21 -10.83 10.10 27.00
C VAL A 21 -10.18 11.46 26.81
N THR A 22 -9.15 11.53 25.98
CA THR A 22 -8.52 12.79 25.58
C THR A 22 -8.99 13.17 24.19
N LEU A 23 -9.50 14.39 24.04
CA LEU A 23 -9.91 14.96 22.76
C LEU A 23 -9.07 16.20 22.44
N GLY A 24 -8.37 16.18 21.32
CA GLY A 24 -7.58 17.31 20.83
C GLY A 24 -8.46 18.54 20.59
N ARG A 25 -7.93 19.74 20.87
CA ARG A 25 -8.65 21.01 20.66
C ARG A 25 -8.90 21.28 19.18
N GLU A 26 -8.01 20.78 18.33
CA GLU A 26 -8.03 20.85 16.89
C GLU A 26 -9.06 19.93 16.22
N VAL A 27 -9.62 18.96 16.96
CA VAL A 27 -10.60 18.01 16.42
C VAL A 27 -11.95 18.69 16.26
N ASP A 28 -12.47 18.77 15.05
CA ASP A 28 -13.81 19.26 14.76
C ASP A 28 -14.87 18.21 15.18
N LEU A 29 -15.75 18.57 16.11
CA LEU A 29 -16.79 17.67 16.62
C LEU A 29 -17.84 17.31 15.55
N ASN A 30 -17.96 18.12 14.49
CA ASN A 30 -18.80 17.78 13.34
C ASN A 30 -18.25 16.63 12.49
N ARG A 31 -16.97 16.29 12.71
CA ARG A 31 -16.29 15.15 12.11
C ARG A 31 -16.24 13.96 13.07
N ILE A 32 -17.24 13.81 13.93
CA ILE A 32 -17.46 12.58 14.67
C ILE A 32 -18.96 12.30 14.61
N ALA A 33 -19.34 11.23 13.90
CA ALA A 33 -20.72 10.86 13.69
C ALA A 33 -21.38 10.34 14.99
N PRO A 34 -22.71 10.48 15.14
CA PRO A 34 -23.45 9.73 16.15
C PRO A 34 -23.22 8.21 15.97
N GLY A 35 -23.32 7.45 17.06
CA GLY A 35 -23.12 6.00 17.06
C GLY A 35 -21.65 5.56 17.04
N VAL A 36 -20.69 6.49 17.05
CA VAL A 36 -19.27 6.18 17.32
C VAL A 36 -19.13 5.76 18.79
N VAL A 37 -18.38 4.68 19.04
CA VAL A 37 -18.12 4.15 20.38
C VAL A 37 -16.66 4.38 20.76
N ILE A 38 -16.42 5.00 21.91
CA ILE A 38 -15.10 5.33 22.43
C ILE A 38 -14.92 4.69 23.81
N HIS A 39 -14.03 3.71 23.87
CA HIS A 39 -13.66 3.01 25.10
C HIS A 39 -12.68 3.83 25.96
N PRO A 40 -12.52 3.49 27.26
CA PRO A 40 -11.70 4.24 28.20
C PRO A 40 -10.23 4.40 27.75
N GLY A 41 -9.64 5.55 28.06
CA GLY A 41 -8.22 5.84 27.82
C GLY A 41 -7.87 6.25 26.38
N CYS A 42 -8.82 6.25 25.45
CA CYS A 42 -8.56 6.62 24.05
C CYS A 42 -8.16 8.10 23.89
N ARG A 43 -7.37 8.38 22.86
CA ARG A 43 -6.92 9.72 22.48
C ARG A 43 -7.31 10.00 21.03
N ILE A 44 -8.07 11.06 20.81
CA ILE A 44 -8.55 11.46 19.48
C ILE A 44 -7.94 12.82 19.16
N LEU A 45 -7.03 12.85 18.18
CA LEU A 45 -6.15 13.98 17.89
C LEU A 45 -6.19 14.35 16.41
N GLY A 46 -5.74 15.56 16.08
CA GLY A 46 -5.52 16.01 14.71
C GLY A 46 -6.77 16.55 14.01
N ALA A 47 -6.62 17.72 13.36
CA ALA A 47 -7.71 18.42 12.66
C ALA A 47 -8.28 17.63 11.47
N GLY A 48 -7.52 16.68 10.93
CA GLY A 48 -7.93 15.80 9.83
C GLY A 48 -8.78 14.61 10.26
N THR A 49 -9.04 14.42 11.56
CA THR A 49 -9.76 13.24 12.05
C THR A 49 -11.22 13.27 11.62
N TRP A 50 -11.68 12.15 11.06
CA TRP A 50 -13.07 11.92 10.62
C TRP A 50 -13.52 10.52 11.04
N LEU A 51 -14.55 10.41 11.88
CA LEU A 51 -15.10 9.14 12.35
C LEU A 51 -16.56 8.98 11.89
N ALA A 52 -16.82 8.03 11.00
CA ALA A 52 -18.17 7.70 10.56
C ALA A 52 -18.91 6.78 11.56
N GLU A 53 -20.22 6.64 11.35
CA GLU A 53 -21.11 5.85 12.19
C GLU A 53 -20.63 4.40 12.38
N GLY A 54 -20.80 3.87 13.60
CA GLY A 54 -20.44 2.50 13.94
C GLY A 54 -18.93 2.28 14.13
N ALA A 55 -18.09 3.31 13.99
CA ALA A 55 -16.69 3.19 14.33
C ALA A 55 -16.51 2.91 15.84
N GLU A 56 -15.71 1.91 16.18
CA GLU A 56 -15.45 1.49 17.57
C GLU A 56 -13.97 1.58 17.88
N LEU A 57 -13.63 2.37 18.90
CA LEU A 57 -12.25 2.67 19.30
C LEU A 57 -11.95 2.11 20.68
N GLY A 58 -10.95 1.23 20.76
CA GLY A 58 -10.27 0.86 22.01
C GLY A 58 -10.91 -0.25 22.82
N ARG A 59 -11.67 -1.15 22.18
CA ARG A 59 -12.42 -2.23 22.85
C ARG A 59 -11.57 -3.15 23.73
N GLU A 60 -10.34 -3.46 23.30
CA GLU A 60 -9.43 -4.34 24.04
C GLU A 60 -8.36 -3.56 24.81
N ALA A 61 -7.89 -2.44 24.26
CA ALA A 61 -6.92 -1.54 24.87
C ALA A 61 -7.06 -0.12 24.28
N PRO A 62 -6.56 0.93 24.96
CA PRO A 62 -6.67 2.29 24.45
C PRO A 62 -6.14 2.47 23.01
N VAL A 63 -6.91 3.19 22.20
CA VAL A 63 -6.50 3.66 20.87
C VAL A 63 -6.05 5.11 20.94
N THR A 64 -4.91 5.41 20.31
CA THR A 64 -4.57 6.77 19.92
C THR A 64 -4.75 6.91 18.42
N ILE A 65 -5.61 7.84 18.02
CA ILE A 65 -5.88 8.15 16.62
C ILE A 65 -5.50 9.60 16.33
N GLU A 66 -4.78 9.82 15.24
CA GLU A 66 -4.27 11.15 14.84
C GLU A 66 -4.45 11.38 13.34
N ASN A 67 -5.31 12.33 12.94
CA ASN A 67 -5.58 12.66 11.54
C ASN A 67 -6.01 11.45 10.67
N CYS A 68 -6.71 10.47 11.26
CA CYS A 68 -7.24 9.34 10.51
C CYS A 68 -8.68 9.59 10.06
N ARG A 69 -9.06 8.97 8.95
CA ARG A 69 -10.45 8.97 8.47
C ARG A 69 -10.97 7.55 8.44
N LEU A 70 -11.98 7.28 9.25
CA LEU A 70 -12.59 5.97 9.41
C LEU A 70 -13.99 6.00 8.80
N ALA A 71 -14.24 5.10 7.84
CA ALA A 71 -15.56 4.87 7.30
C ALA A 71 -16.41 4.04 8.27
N LYS A 72 -17.61 3.66 7.81
CA LYS A 72 -18.60 2.98 8.64
C LYS A 72 -18.06 1.68 9.21
N ASN A 73 -18.45 1.38 10.45
CA ASN A 73 -18.19 0.10 11.12
C ASN A 73 -16.70 -0.28 11.26
N VAL A 74 -15.76 0.67 11.16
CA VAL A 74 -14.34 0.41 11.40
C VAL A 74 -14.08 0.09 12.87
N LYS A 75 -13.33 -0.97 13.16
CA LYS A 75 -13.07 -1.44 14.53
C LYS A 75 -11.59 -1.48 14.86
N LEU A 76 -11.17 -0.63 15.78
CA LEU A 76 -9.78 -0.53 16.23
C LEU A 76 -9.71 -0.98 17.68
N ALA A 77 -9.27 -2.22 17.92
CA ALA A 77 -9.33 -2.82 19.25
C ALA A 77 -8.31 -2.23 20.23
N GLY A 78 -7.17 -1.71 19.74
CA GLY A 78 -6.14 -1.05 20.56
C GLY A 78 -4.88 -0.71 19.77
N GLY A 79 -4.17 0.36 20.14
CA GLY A 79 -2.90 0.73 19.51
C GLY A 79 -2.80 2.18 19.02
N TYR A 80 -1.98 2.41 17.99
CA TYR A 80 -1.70 3.73 17.43
C TYR A 80 -2.00 3.78 15.94
N PHE A 81 -2.76 4.79 15.53
CA PHE A 81 -3.20 5.02 14.16
C PHE A 81 -2.96 6.47 13.77
N ARG A 82 -2.24 6.72 12.68
CA ARG A 82 -1.93 8.08 12.22
C ARG A 82 -2.06 8.25 10.72
N GLU A 83 -2.61 9.39 10.30
CA GLU A 83 -2.62 9.89 8.91
C GLU A 83 -2.99 8.79 7.89
N SER A 84 -4.06 8.06 8.18
CA SER A 84 -4.48 6.87 7.44
C SER A 84 -5.98 6.89 7.17
N VAL A 85 -6.40 6.21 6.10
CA VAL A 85 -7.80 6.04 5.73
C VAL A 85 -8.16 4.57 5.85
N LEU A 86 -9.21 4.28 6.61
CA LEU A 86 -9.73 2.93 6.82
C LEU A 86 -11.19 2.92 6.39
N LEU A 87 -11.54 1.99 5.51
CA LEU A 87 -12.84 1.94 4.84
C LEU A 87 -13.75 0.91 5.49
N GLU A 88 -14.94 0.73 4.94
CA GLU A 88 -16.04 0.05 5.62
C GLU A 88 -15.65 -1.34 6.14
N ASP A 89 -15.99 -1.62 7.40
CA ASP A 89 -15.66 -2.86 8.11
C ASP A 89 -14.15 -3.21 8.22
N ALA A 90 -13.25 -2.26 7.92
CA ALA A 90 -11.82 -2.47 8.18
C ALA A 90 -11.58 -2.64 9.68
N SER A 91 -10.68 -3.55 10.06
CA SER A 91 -10.48 -3.86 11.49
C SER A 91 -9.05 -4.22 11.86
N PHE A 92 -8.66 -3.84 13.07
CA PHE A 92 -7.35 -4.18 13.65
C PHE A 92 -7.50 -4.64 15.09
N GLY A 93 -6.82 -5.75 15.41
CA GLY A 93 -6.67 -6.23 16.79
C GLY A 93 -5.78 -5.34 17.65
N SER A 94 -5.72 -5.63 18.95
CA SER A 94 -4.94 -4.82 19.89
C SER A 94 -3.44 -4.81 19.58
N GLY A 95 -2.75 -3.72 19.95
CA GLY A 95 -1.33 -3.54 19.71
C GLY A 95 -0.97 -3.12 18.27
N ALA A 96 -1.94 -2.72 17.46
CA ALA A 96 -1.69 -2.24 16.10
C ALA A 96 -0.84 -0.94 16.10
N GLN A 97 0.01 -0.81 15.10
CA GLN A 97 0.88 0.34 14.85
C GLN A 97 0.75 0.74 13.38
N VAL A 98 -0.36 1.41 13.04
CA VAL A 98 -0.65 1.89 11.68
C VAL A 98 -0.19 3.34 11.56
N ARG A 99 1.00 3.53 11.00
CA ARG A 99 1.60 4.87 10.84
C ARG A 99 1.16 5.52 9.53
N GLU A 100 1.65 6.73 9.28
CA GLU A 100 1.23 7.57 8.15
C GLU A 100 1.17 6.86 6.81
N HIS A 101 0.18 7.31 6.03
CA HIS A 101 -0.07 6.95 4.65
C HIS A 101 -0.48 5.48 4.45
N CYS A 102 -1.28 4.92 5.34
CA CYS A 102 -1.95 3.63 5.11
C CYS A 102 -3.39 3.78 4.59
N LEU A 103 -3.73 3.04 3.53
CA LEU A 103 -5.07 2.95 2.98
C LEU A 103 -5.56 1.50 3.14
N ILE A 104 -6.56 1.31 3.99
CA ILE A 104 -7.12 -0.01 4.31
C ILE A 104 -8.53 -0.05 3.76
N GLU A 105 -8.73 -0.82 2.70
CA GLU A 105 -10.03 -0.91 2.01
C GLU A 105 -11.00 -1.86 2.73
N GLU A 106 -12.18 -2.05 2.14
CA GLU A 106 -13.31 -2.67 2.79
C GLU A 106 -12.98 -4.09 3.29
N GLN A 107 -13.35 -4.35 4.55
CA GLN A 107 -13.15 -5.65 5.21
C GLN A 107 -11.69 -6.14 5.24
N ALA A 108 -10.72 -5.28 4.90
CA ALA A 108 -9.30 -5.56 5.10
C ALA A 108 -8.91 -5.29 6.55
N GLY A 109 -7.89 -5.98 7.05
CA GLY A 109 -7.55 -5.84 8.45
C GLY A 109 -6.38 -6.65 8.93
N GLY A 110 -6.11 -6.54 10.22
CA GLY A 110 -5.04 -7.25 10.91
C GLY A 110 -5.49 -7.81 12.24
N ALA A 111 -4.89 -8.92 12.66
CA ALA A 111 -5.03 -9.41 14.03
C ALA A 111 -4.21 -8.51 15.01
N HIS A 112 -3.67 -9.06 16.08
CA HIS A 112 -2.94 -8.27 17.08
C HIS A 112 -1.50 -7.97 16.65
N ALA A 113 -0.96 -6.85 17.15
CA ALA A 113 0.44 -6.46 16.96
C ALA A 113 0.88 -6.37 15.47
N VAL A 114 0.05 -5.73 14.64
CA VAL A 114 0.35 -5.45 13.23
C VAL A 114 0.93 -4.05 13.06
N GLY A 115 2.12 -3.96 12.46
CA GLY A 115 2.80 -2.71 12.14
C GLY A 115 2.76 -2.38 10.64
N LEU A 116 2.22 -1.22 10.30
CA LEU A 116 2.10 -0.71 8.92
C LEU A 116 2.66 0.71 8.80
N LYS A 117 3.09 1.06 7.59
CA LYS A 117 3.44 2.43 7.17
C LYS A 117 3.51 2.45 5.65
N GLN A 118 2.93 3.47 5.01
CA GLN A 118 2.95 3.57 3.54
C GLN A 118 2.40 2.30 2.87
N THR A 119 1.34 1.72 3.44
CA THR A 119 0.81 0.42 3.04
C THR A 119 -0.64 0.54 2.55
N ILE A 120 -0.93 -0.10 1.42
CA ILE A 120 -2.27 -0.18 0.83
C ILE A 120 -2.74 -1.63 0.89
N LEU A 121 -3.84 -1.87 1.58
CA LEU A 121 -4.54 -3.15 1.60
C LEU A 121 -5.86 -3.00 0.86
N MET A 122 -5.98 -3.63 -0.30
CA MET A 122 -7.23 -3.71 -1.06
C MET A 122 -8.25 -4.62 -0.35
N PRO A 123 -9.51 -4.71 -0.80
CA PRO A 123 -10.58 -5.28 0.01
C PRO A 123 -10.28 -6.74 0.39
N PHE A 124 -10.73 -7.10 1.59
CA PHE A 124 -10.59 -8.44 2.21
C PHE A 124 -9.16 -8.83 2.63
N VAL A 125 -8.11 -8.14 2.21
CA VAL A 125 -6.73 -8.53 2.55
C VAL A 125 -6.57 -8.61 4.07
N THR A 126 -6.16 -9.79 4.54
CA THR A 126 -6.10 -10.12 5.96
C THR A 126 -4.66 -10.35 6.39
N LEU A 127 -4.26 -9.64 7.44
CA LEU A 127 -2.97 -9.80 8.09
C LEU A 127 -3.16 -10.59 9.38
N GLY A 128 -2.34 -11.62 9.58
CA GLY A 128 -2.22 -12.34 10.84
C GLY A 128 -1.67 -11.46 11.96
N SER A 129 -0.99 -12.09 12.93
CA SER A 129 -0.48 -11.38 14.12
C SER A 129 1.03 -11.15 14.04
N LEU A 130 1.56 -10.19 14.81
CA LEU A 130 3.01 -9.95 14.94
C LEU A 130 3.70 -9.60 13.61
N ILE A 131 3.04 -8.81 12.77
CA ILE A 131 3.47 -8.50 11.41
C ILE A 131 4.15 -7.13 11.34
N ASN A 132 5.16 -7.00 10.49
CA ASN A 132 5.63 -5.70 10.00
C ASN A 132 5.56 -5.69 8.46
N PHE A 133 4.60 -4.95 7.91
CA PHE A 133 4.26 -4.98 6.48
C PHE A 133 4.17 -3.58 5.91
N CYS A 134 5.28 -2.85 5.96
CA CYS A 134 5.41 -1.49 5.47
C CYS A 134 5.71 -1.45 3.96
N ASP A 135 5.41 -0.34 3.28
CA ASP A 135 5.77 -0.10 1.87
C ASP A 135 5.23 -1.15 0.88
N CYS A 136 4.03 -1.68 1.14
CA CYS A 136 3.37 -2.68 0.31
C CYS A 136 2.06 -2.16 -0.28
N LEU A 137 1.74 -2.61 -1.49
CA LEU A 137 0.36 -2.65 -1.98
C LEU A 137 0.01 -4.12 -2.15
N MET A 138 -1.05 -4.56 -1.48
CA MET A 138 -1.53 -5.94 -1.57
C MET A 138 -2.98 -6.00 -1.99
N SER A 139 -3.27 -6.87 -2.95
CA SER A 139 -4.60 -7.13 -3.50
C SER A 139 -4.83 -8.61 -3.78
N GLY A 140 -6.03 -8.95 -4.24
CA GLY A 140 -6.45 -10.31 -4.58
C GLY A 140 -7.38 -10.93 -3.55
N GLY A 141 -8.19 -11.88 -4.01
CA GLY A 141 -9.33 -12.39 -3.28
C GLY A 141 -10.64 -11.85 -3.83
N THR A 142 -11.70 -12.62 -3.64
CA THR A 142 -13.05 -12.30 -4.13
C THR A 142 -13.99 -11.92 -2.99
N SER A 143 -13.66 -12.32 -1.74
CA SER A 143 -14.47 -12.03 -0.55
C SER A 143 -13.70 -12.19 0.74
N ARG A 144 -14.33 -11.82 1.87
CA ARG A 144 -13.78 -12.07 3.20
C ARG A 144 -13.50 -13.56 3.48
N LYS A 145 -14.20 -14.49 2.82
CA LYS A 145 -13.94 -15.94 2.95
C LYS A 145 -12.89 -16.46 1.96
N ASP A 146 -12.61 -15.70 0.91
CA ASP A 146 -11.67 -16.01 -0.15
C ASP A 146 -10.78 -14.79 -0.37
N HIS A 147 -9.82 -14.61 0.54
CA HIS A 147 -9.02 -13.40 0.68
C HIS A 147 -7.52 -13.69 0.55
N SER A 148 -6.76 -12.69 0.11
CA SER A 148 -5.30 -12.75 0.23
C SER A 148 -4.88 -12.60 1.68
N GLU A 149 -3.91 -13.41 2.11
CA GLU A 149 -3.51 -13.50 3.50
C GLU A 149 -1.99 -13.35 3.67
N VAL A 150 -1.62 -12.60 4.71
CA VAL A 150 -0.25 -12.54 5.23
C VAL A 150 -0.24 -13.24 6.58
N GLY A 151 0.38 -14.41 6.66
CA GLY A 151 0.42 -15.21 7.87
C GLY A 151 1.18 -14.53 9.00
N SER A 152 0.93 -14.98 10.24
CA SER A 152 1.54 -14.38 11.43
C SER A 152 3.08 -14.37 11.41
N SER A 153 3.67 -13.35 12.02
CA SER A 153 5.13 -13.12 12.08
C SER A 153 5.79 -12.91 10.73
N TYR A 154 5.06 -12.37 9.75
CA TYR A 154 5.63 -11.98 8.47
C TYR A 154 6.31 -10.62 8.51
N ILE A 155 7.42 -10.48 7.79
CA ILE A 155 8.16 -9.22 7.66
C ILE A 155 8.35 -8.86 6.19
N HIS A 156 7.92 -7.65 5.81
CA HIS A 156 8.45 -7.01 4.61
C HIS A 156 9.74 -6.26 4.95
N PHE A 157 10.84 -6.67 4.35
CA PHE A 157 12.15 -6.05 4.55
C PHE A 157 12.30 -4.86 3.61
N ASN A 158 11.92 -3.67 4.09
CA ASN A 158 11.95 -2.40 3.36
C ASN A 158 13.18 -1.51 3.66
N PHE A 159 14.20 -2.05 4.34
CA PHE A 159 15.45 -1.32 4.60
C PHE A 159 16.64 -2.18 4.22
N THR A 160 17.51 -1.64 3.37
CA THR A 160 18.65 -2.38 2.83
C THR A 160 19.93 -2.15 3.63
N PRO A 161 20.92 -3.07 3.57
CA PRO A 161 22.25 -2.86 4.15
C PRO A 161 22.98 -1.59 3.63
N ASN A 162 22.60 -1.09 2.45
CA ASN A 162 23.11 0.18 1.90
C ASN A 162 22.35 1.42 2.44
N GLN A 163 21.61 1.25 3.54
CA GLN A 163 20.79 2.28 4.19
C GLN A 163 19.81 2.98 3.23
N ASP A 164 19.16 2.19 2.37
CA ASP A 164 18.22 2.65 1.36
C ASP A 164 16.84 1.99 1.54
N LYS A 165 15.80 2.72 1.10
CA LYS A 165 14.38 2.42 1.23
C LYS A 165 13.61 2.44 -0.11
N ALA A 166 14.30 2.49 -1.25
CA ALA A 166 13.68 2.29 -2.56
C ALA A 166 13.30 0.80 -2.75
N THR A 167 12.39 0.32 -1.92
CA THR A 167 12.05 -1.10 -1.74
C THR A 167 10.54 -1.38 -1.65
N PRO A 168 9.62 -0.61 -2.27
CA PRO A 168 8.20 -0.93 -2.19
C PRO A 168 7.90 -2.25 -2.91
N SER A 169 6.98 -3.05 -2.38
CA SER A 169 6.55 -4.31 -3.02
C SER A 169 5.11 -4.25 -3.50
N LEU A 170 4.88 -4.80 -4.69
CA LEU A 170 3.57 -4.93 -5.31
C LEU A 170 3.13 -6.39 -5.26
N ILE A 171 2.12 -6.70 -4.44
CA ILE A 171 1.57 -8.04 -4.26
C ILE A 171 0.18 -8.06 -4.90
N GLY A 172 0.11 -8.58 -6.13
CA GLY A 172 -1.00 -8.35 -7.06
C GLY A 172 -0.72 -7.14 -7.95
N ASP A 173 -1.78 -6.44 -8.35
CA ASP A 173 -1.75 -5.15 -9.04
C ASP A 173 -3.07 -4.39 -8.83
N VAL A 174 -3.15 -3.16 -9.32
CA VAL A 174 -4.36 -2.35 -9.22
C VAL A 174 -5.35 -2.69 -10.34
N ALA A 175 -4.86 -2.82 -11.57
CA ALA A 175 -5.71 -2.96 -12.75
C ALA A 175 -6.67 -4.16 -12.67
N LYS A 176 -6.17 -5.32 -12.20
CA LYS A 176 -7.00 -6.49 -11.95
C LYS A 176 -7.59 -6.49 -10.54
N GLY A 177 -6.86 -5.97 -9.57
CA GLY A 177 -7.21 -6.04 -8.14
C GLY A 177 -8.51 -5.34 -7.80
N VAL A 178 -8.79 -4.18 -8.42
CA VAL A 178 -10.03 -3.41 -8.17
C VAL A 178 -11.28 -4.15 -8.63
N MET A 179 -11.15 -5.21 -9.44
CA MET A 179 -12.29 -5.97 -9.98
C MET A 179 -12.76 -7.12 -9.07
N LEU A 180 -12.07 -7.38 -7.95
CA LEU A 180 -12.47 -8.34 -6.90
C LEU A 180 -12.76 -9.75 -7.42
N ARG A 181 -12.01 -10.21 -8.44
CA ARG A 181 -12.15 -11.54 -9.06
C ARG A 181 -10.88 -12.38 -9.05
N GLU A 182 -9.75 -11.77 -8.70
CA GLU A 182 -8.45 -12.42 -8.82
C GLU A 182 -8.22 -13.38 -7.66
N ARG A 183 -7.53 -14.48 -7.94
CA ARG A 183 -7.23 -15.49 -6.93
C ARG A 183 -6.40 -14.89 -5.79
N PRO A 184 -6.66 -15.30 -4.54
CA PRO A 184 -5.93 -14.79 -3.40
C PRO A 184 -4.43 -15.12 -3.48
N ILE A 185 -3.62 -14.25 -2.88
CA ILE A 185 -2.19 -14.46 -2.68
C ILE A 185 -1.97 -14.85 -1.22
N PHE A 186 -1.24 -15.92 -0.98
CA PHE A 186 -0.93 -16.41 0.36
C PHE A 186 0.56 -16.24 0.67
N LEU A 187 0.88 -15.38 1.64
CA LEU A 187 2.22 -15.19 2.16
C LEU A 187 2.34 -15.89 3.52
N GLY A 188 2.88 -17.12 3.54
CA GLY A 188 2.90 -17.96 4.73
C GLY A 188 3.66 -17.35 5.90
N GLY A 189 3.15 -17.56 7.12
CA GLY A 189 3.68 -17.00 8.37
C GLY A 189 5.13 -17.42 8.68
N GLN A 190 5.76 -16.72 9.62
CA GLN A 190 7.20 -16.82 9.91
C GLN A 190 8.07 -16.61 8.64
N GLY A 191 7.52 -15.98 7.61
CA GLY A 191 8.17 -15.71 6.34
C GLY A 191 8.57 -14.25 6.20
N GLY A 192 9.04 -13.90 5.00
CA GLY A 192 9.24 -12.49 4.67
C GLY A 192 9.43 -12.23 3.20
N LEU A 193 9.36 -10.95 2.83
CA LEU A 193 9.54 -10.48 1.47
C LEU A 193 10.58 -9.37 1.44
N VAL A 194 11.64 -9.53 0.66
CA VAL A 194 12.71 -8.54 0.54
C VAL A 194 12.43 -7.58 -0.60
N GLY A 195 12.00 -6.37 -0.25
CA GLY A 195 11.62 -5.37 -1.22
C GLY A 195 12.81 -4.77 -2.02
N PRO A 196 12.55 -4.19 -3.20
CA PRO A 196 11.25 -4.15 -3.87
C PRO A 196 10.99 -5.46 -4.63
N SER A 197 9.79 -6.03 -4.50
CA SER A 197 9.40 -7.27 -5.19
C SER A 197 8.01 -7.19 -5.79
N ARG A 198 7.73 -8.09 -6.72
CA ARG A 198 6.41 -8.28 -7.33
C ARG A 198 5.95 -9.72 -7.15
N ILE A 199 4.74 -9.92 -6.64
CA ILE A 199 4.13 -11.25 -6.45
C ILE A 199 2.80 -11.29 -7.21
N ALA A 200 2.59 -12.28 -8.06
CA ALA A 200 1.40 -12.41 -8.90
C ALA A 200 0.25 -13.15 -8.20
N TYR A 201 -0.98 -12.96 -8.69
CA TYR A 201 -2.20 -13.57 -8.14
C TYR A 201 -2.15 -15.10 -8.09
N GLY A 202 -2.88 -15.68 -7.14
CA GLY A 202 -2.90 -17.13 -6.93
C GLY A 202 -1.60 -17.72 -6.41
N SER A 203 -0.57 -16.91 -6.12
CA SER A 203 0.69 -17.39 -5.59
C SER A 203 0.56 -17.81 -4.14
N VAL A 204 1.20 -18.92 -3.79
CA VAL A 204 1.31 -19.43 -2.42
C VAL A 204 2.79 -19.54 -2.08
N ILE A 205 3.22 -18.78 -1.09
CA ILE A 205 4.55 -18.90 -0.50
C ILE A 205 4.37 -19.60 0.85
N ALA A 206 4.99 -20.77 1.01
CA ALA A 206 4.87 -21.53 2.24
C ALA A 206 5.48 -20.79 3.44
N ALA A 207 5.05 -21.16 4.64
CA ALA A 207 5.56 -20.61 5.90
C ALA A 207 7.07 -20.81 6.03
N GLY A 208 7.74 -19.87 6.72
CA GLY A 208 9.19 -19.93 6.95
C GLY A 208 10.05 -19.46 5.77
N ILE A 209 9.45 -19.04 4.65
CA ILE A 209 10.20 -18.64 3.45
C ILE A 209 10.43 -17.13 3.42
N ILE A 210 11.68 -16.73 3.21
CA ILE A 210 12.06 -15.36 2.85
C ILE A 210 12.23 -15.28 1.33
N MET A 211 11.26 -14.65 0.66
CA MET A 211 11.29 -14.42 -0.77
C MET A 211 12.16 -13.20 -1.11
N ARG A 212 13.10 -13.37 -2.04
CA ARG A 212 14.10 -12.34 -2.43
C ARG A 212 14.06 -11.94 -3.89
N GLU A 213 13.14 -12.54 -4.65
CA GLU A 213 12.96 -12.31 -6.08
C GLU A 213 11.49 -11.99 -6.37
N ASN A 214 11.22 -11.58 -7.61
CA ASN A 214 9.86 -11.47 -8.10
C ASN A 214 9.27 -12.87 -8.36
N LEU A 215 7.96 -13.01 -8.15
CA LEU A 215 7.14 -14.13 -8.59
C LEU A 215 6.07 -13.58 -9.53
N THR A 216 6.39 -13.45 -10.82
CA THR A 216 5.51 -12.79 -11.80
C THR A 216 4.57 -13.73 -12.55
N GLU A 217 4.77 -15.04 -12.42
CA GLU A 217 3.84 -16.05 -12.91
C GLU A 217 2.72 -16.26 -11.88
N GLU A 218 1.48 -16.25 -12.33
CA GLU A 218 0.32 -16.52 -11.47
C GLU A 218 0.23 -18.00 -11.09
N ASN A 219 -0.49 -18.30 -10.01
CA ASN A 219 -0.82 -19.67 -9.58
C ASN A 219 0.40 -20.56 -9.25
N ARG A 220 1.45 -19.97 -8.69
CA ARG A 220 2.68 -20.69 -8.33
C ARG A 220 2.70 -21.04 -6.84
N LEU A 221 3.12 -22.26 -6.52
CA LEU A 221 3.45 -22.67 -5.16
C LEU A 221 4.97 -22.65 -4.96
N ILE A 222 5.44 -21.92 -3.95
CA ILE A 222 6.82 -21.93 -3.48
C ILE A 222 6.84 -22.66 -2.14
N GLY A 223 7.11 -23.96 -2.17
CA GLY A 223 7.10 -24.84 -0.99
C GLY A 223 8.48 -25.02 -0.33
N ALA A 224 9.55 -24.75 -1.07
CA ALA A 224 10.92 -24.75 -0.57
C ALA A 224 11.74 -23.79 -1.43
N VAL A 225 12.50 -22.90 -0.79
CA VAL A 225 13.61 -22.23 -1.48
C VAL A 225 14.79 -23.15 -1.26
N ALA A 226 15.43 -23.63 -2.34
CA ALA A 226 16.66 -24.39 -2.21
C ALA A 226 17.62 -23.57 -1.33
N ALA A 227 17.97 -24.10 -0.15
CA ALA A 227 18.99 -23.50 0.69
C ALA A 227 20.29 -23.62 -0.11
N GLY A 228 20.62 -22.57 -0.88
CA GLY A 228 21.94 -22.46 -1.46
C GLY A 228 22.98 -22.48 -0.34
N GLU A 229 24.21 -22.86 -0.67
CA GLU A 229 25.28 -22.82 0.33
C GLU A 229 25.38 -21.41 0.94
N PRO A 230 25.58 -21.30 2.26
CA PRO A 230 25.86 -20.03 2.91
C PRO A 230 27.00 -19.34 2.16
N ARG A 231 26.70 -18.16 1.59
CA ARG A 231 27.72 -17.36 0.93
C ARG A 231 28.47 -16.56 1.99
N ASP A 232 29.63 -17.05 2.40
CA ASP A 232 30.60 -16.28 3.16
C ASP A 232 31.45 -15.46 2.19
N GLN A 233 31.09 -14.18 2.05
CA GLN A 233 31.76 -13.24 1.17
C GLN A 233 31.97 -11.92 1.91
N GLN A 234 33.09 -11.26 1.64
CA GLN A 234 33.35 -9.94 2.19
C GLN A 234 32.24 -8.97 1.76
N PHE A 235 31.51 -8.43 2.74
CA PHE A 235 30.54 -7.39 2.48
C PHE A 235 31.28 -6.09 2.15
N VAL A 236 31.01 -5.54 0.96
CA VAL A 236 31.49 -4.22 0.54
C VAL A 236 30.31 -3.25 0.56
N PRO A 237 30.20 -2.40 1.60
CA PRO A 237 29.11 -1.43 1.71
C PRO A 237 29.07 -0.48 0.51
N GLY A 238 27.88 -0.12 0.03
CA GLY A 238 27.69 0.85 -1.05
C GLY A 238 27.60 0.26 -2.46
N ILE A 239 27.91 -1.03 -2.65
CA ILE A 239 27.72 -1.69 -3.95
C ILE A 239 26.25 -2.10 -4.12
N TYR A 240 25.63 -1.64 -5.21
CA TYR A 240 24.29 -2.01 -5.64
C TYR A 240 24.39 -3.01 -6.79
N TRP A 241 24.01 -4.26 -6.51
CA TRP A 241 24.14 -5.40 -7.44
C TRP A 241 22.93 -5.57 -8.38
N LYS A 242 21.75 -5.06 -8.00
CA LYS A 242 20.48 -5.25 -8.72
C LYS A 242 19.82 -3.92 -9.08
N VAL A 243 20.49 -3.09 -9.89
CA VAL A 243 20.02 -1.74 -10.25
C VAL A 243 18.75 -1.80 -11.11
N LYS A 244 18.75 -2.61 -12.19
CA LYS A 244 17.57 -2.80 -13.06
C LYS A 244 16.33 -3.22 -12.29
N ALA A 245 16.41 -4.31 -11.53
CA ALA A 245 15.26 -4.85 -10.79
C ALA A 245 14.72 -3.84 -9.75
N LYS A 246 15.61 -3.20 -8.98
CA LYS A 246 15.22 -2.19 -7.99
C LYS A 246 14.48 -1.03 -8.63
N PHE A 247 15.04 -0.44 -9.69
CA PHE A 247 14.44 0.71 -10.37
C PHE A 247 13.10 0.35 -11.02
N ILE A 248 13.06 -0.73 -11.81
CA ILE A 248 11.85 -1.14 -12.54
C ILE A 248 10.72 -1.52 -11.58
N ASN A 249 11.00 -2.19 -10.46
CA ASN A 249 9.95 -2.51 -9.49
C ASN A 249 9.37 -1.24 -8.82
N ASN A 250 10.19 -0.22 -8.54
CA ASN A 250 9.68 1.07 -8.05
C ASN A 250 8.82 1.79 -9.10
N VAL A 251 9.23 1.80 -10.37
CA VAL A 251 8.45 2.38 -11.47
C VAL A 251 7.10 1.67 -11.61
N ASN A 252 7.08 0.34 -11.55
CA ASN A 252 5.82 -0.42 -11.56
C ASN A 252 4.92 -0.09 -10.37
N TYR A 253 5.50 0.09 -9.17
CA TYR A 253 4.74 0.48 -8.00
C TYR A 253 4.11 1.88 -8.17
N ILE A 254 4.91 2.87 -8.60
CA ILE A 254 4.42 4.23 -8.90
C ILE A 254 3.31 4.19 -9.95
N ALA A 255 3.48 3.42 -11.03
CA ALA A 255 2.47 3.29 -12.07
C ALA A 255 1.13 2.75 -11.53
N ASN A 256 1.17 1.81 -10.58
CA ASN A 256 -0.02 1.30 -9.91
C ASN A 256 -0.64 2.33 -8.95
N LEU A 257 0.16 3.11 -8.23
CA LEU A 257 -0.37 4.21 -7.41
C LEU A 257 -1.09 5.28 -8.26
N ILE A 258 -0.55 5.61 -9.45
CA ILE A 258 -1.20 6.52 -10.39
C ILE A 258 -2.54 5.93 -10.86
N ALA A 259 -2.55 4.66 -11.27
CA ALA A 259 -3.79 3.97 -11.65
C ALA A 259 -4.82 3.96 -10.51
N LEU A 260 -4.39 3.68 -9.27
CA LEU A 260 -5.27 3.69 -8.10
C LEU A 260 -5.79 5.09 -7.80
N THR A 261 -4.97 6.13 -7.99
CA THR A 261 -5.41 7.52 -7.88
C THR A 261 -6.56 7.81 -8.84
N ARG A 262 -6.46 7.37 -10.10
CA ARG A 262 -7.54 7.52 -11.09
C ARG A 262 -8.78 6.70 -10.73
N TRP A 263 -8.61 5.51 -10.18
CA TRP A 263 -9.73 4.73 -9.64
C TRP A 263 -10.45 5.47 -8.51
N TYR A 264 -9.71 6.12 -7.60
CA TYR A 264 -10.31 6.88 -6.51
C TYR A 264 -11.06 8.12 -6.99
N GLU A 265 -10.47 8.87 -7.92
CA GLU A 265 -11.11 10.06 -8.50
C GLU A 265 -12.39 9.75 -9.25
N SER A 266 -12.39 8.71 -10.09
CA SER A 266 -13.49 8.48 -11.03
C SER A 266 -14.52 7.47 -10.53
N VAL A 267 -14.09 6.46 -9.77
CA VAL A 267 -14.96 5.33 -9.37
C VAL A 267 -15.27 5.39 -7.89
N ARG A 268 -14.26 5.46 -7.01
CA ARG A 268 -14.50 5.45 -5.55
C ARG A 268 -15.28 6.68 -5.09
N ALA A 269 -15.10 7.82 -5.76
CA ALA A 269 -15.87 9.04 -5.51
C ALA A 269 -17.40 8.87 -5.67
N LEU A 270 -17.86 7.84 -6.39
CA LEU A 270 -19.28 7.54 -6.53
C LEU A 270 -19.87 6.80 -5.30
N PHE A 271 -19.02 6.19 -4.47
CA PHE A 271 -19.45 5.34 -3.36
C PHE A 271 -19.03 5.85 -1.98
N LEU A 272 -18.07 6.77 -1.93
CA LEU A 272 -17.48 7.26 -0.68
C LEU A 272 -17.85 8.72 -0.43
N ASP A 273 -17.98 9.08 0.84
CA ASP A 273 -18.06 10.47 1.25
C ASP A 273 -16.81 11.26 0.79
N GLN A 274 -17.01 12.51 0.36
CA GLN A 274 -15.95 13.37 -0.15
C GLN A 274 -14.73 13.44 0.78
N ALA A 275 -14.95 13.49 2.10
CA ALA A 275 -13.87 13.54 3.07
C ALA A 275 -12.97 12.29 3.03
N LEU A 276 -13.53 11.09 2.77
CA LEU A 276 -12.77 9.85 2.63
C LEU A 276 -12.00 9.85 1.32
N VAL A 277 -12.62 10.29 0.22
CA VAL A 277 -11.99 10.43 -1.10
C VAL A 277 -10.80 11.38 -1.03
N ASP A 278 -10.98 12.58 -0.49
CA ASP A 278 -9.92 13.58 -0.31
C ASP A 278 -8.76 13.02 0.52
N GLY A 279 -9.09 12.21 1.54
CA GLY A 279 -8.09 11.56 2.36
C GLY A 279 -7.29 10.50 1.63
N ALA A 280 -7.96 9.64 0.88
CA ALA A 280 -7.29 8.61 0.08
C ALA A 280 -6.43 9.26 -1.01
N LEU A 281 -6.93 10.28 -1.72
CA LEU A 281 -6.17 10.99 -2.75
C LEU A 281 -4.95 11.72 -2.17
N LYS A 282 -5.08 12.39 -1.02
CA LYS A 282 -3.94 13.00 -0.32
C LYS A 282 -2.87 11.95 0.00
N LEU A 283 -3.30 10.79 0.50
CA LEU A 283 -2.43 9.69 0.87
C LEU A 283 -1.71 9.08 -0.34
N LEU A 284 -2.44 8.80 -1.42
CA LEU A 284 -1.87 8.23 -2.64
C LEU A 284 -0.84 9.17 -3.28
N ASN A 285 -1.10 10.47 -3.26
CA ASN A 285 -0.12 11.47 -3.68
C ASN A 285 1.12 11.45 -2.79
N ALA A 286 0.95 11.49 -1.47
CA ALA A 286 2.08 11.42 -0.53
C ALA A 286 2.89 10.10 -0.66
N ALA A 287 2.23 8.99 -0.99
CA ALA A 287 2.89 7.72 -1.27
C ALA A 287 3.77 7.80 -2.53
N ILE A 288 3.27 8.40 -3.62
CA ILE A 288 4.07 8.64 -4.83
C ILE A 288 5.23 9.59 -4.52
N ASP A 289 5.01 10.69 -3.78
CA ASP A 289 6.08 11.64 -3.39
C ASP A 289 7.20 10.92 -2.64
N GLU A 290 6.82 10.06 -1.69
CA GLU A 290 7.78 9.28 -0.94
C GLU A 290 8.54 8.31 -1.86
N ARG A 291 7.89 7.64 -2.82
CA ARG A 291 8.59 6.77 -3.79
C ARG A 291 9.59 7.54 -4.65
N LEU A 292 9.22 8.73 -5.15
CA LEU A 292 10.11 9.57 -5.94
C LEU A 292 11.32 10.03 -5.10
N LYS A 293 11.08 10.47 -3.86
CA LYS A 293 12.15 10.81 -2.91
C LYS A 293 13.08 9.63 -2.63
N ARG A 294 12.55 8.42 -2.43
CA ARG A 294 13.39 7.22 -2.22
C ARG A 294 14.22 6.89 -3.46
N LEU A 295 13.68 7.11 -4.67
CA LEU A 295 14.44 6.95 -5.91
C LEU A 295 15.53 8.01 -6.06
N ASP A 296 15.27 9.27 -5.70
CA ASP A 296 16.29 10.33 -5.68
C ASP A 296 17.47 9.93 -4.78
N GLU A 297 17.19 9.47 -3.56
CA GLU A 297 18.21 9.00 -2.61
C GLU A 297 18.96 7.75 -3.12
N PHE A 298 18.27 6.83 -3.79
CA PHE A 298 18.89 5.65 -4.40
C PHE A 298 19.83 6.03 -5.54
N VAL A 299 19.39 6.89 -6.47
CA VAL A 299 20.20 7.30 -7.62
C VAL A 299 21.41 8.11 -7.16
N ALA A 300 21.27 8.98 -6.16
CA ALA A 300 22.38 9.75 -5.59
C ALA A 300 23.53 8.86 -5.05
N LYS A 301 23.26 7.60 -4.71
CA LYS A 301 24.28 6.64 -4.25
C LYS A 301 24.97 5.87 -5.37
N LEU A 302 24.46 5.94 -6.61
CA LEU A 302 25.02 5.19 -7.73
C LEU A 302 26.44 5.60 -8.16
N PRO A 303 26.91 6.86 -8.05
CA PRO A 303 28.27 7.21 -8.45
C PRO A 303 29.32 6.48 -7.60
N VAL A 304 29.17 6.56 -6.27
CA VAL A 304 30.02 5.81 -5.32
C VAL A 304 29.89 4.31 -5.54
N SER A 305 28.67 3.83 -5.80
CA SER A 305 28.44 2.42 -6.10
C SER A 305 29.17 1.94 -7.35
N LEU A 306 29.25 2.77 -8.39
CA LEU A 306 29.92 2.45 -9.64
C LEU A 306 31.43 2.38 -9.44
N GLU A 307 32.01 3.37 -8.77
CA GLU A 307 33.43 3.40 -8.45
C GLU A 307 33.87 2.17 -7.64
N LEU A 308 33.15 1.88 -6.54
CA LEU A 308 33.43 0.72 -5.70
C LEU A 308 33.27 -0.60 -6.45
N TYR A 309 32.25 -0.72 -7.30
CA TYR A 309 32.01 -1.92 -8.10
C TYR A 309 33.17 -2.18 -9.07
N GLN A 310 33.62 -1.16 -9.78
CA GLN A 310 34.74 -1.25 -10.72
C GLN A 310 36.07 -1.53 -10.00
N LEU A 311 36.32 -0.89 -8.84
CA LEU A 311 37.52 -1.13 -8.06
C LEU A 311 37.57 -2.55 -7.48
N HIS A 312 36.43 -3.05 -6.98
CA HIS A 312 36.32 -4.36 -6.34
C HIS A 312 36.41 -5.52 -7.34
N LEU A 313 35.71 -5.41 -8.48
CA LEU A 313 35.69 -6.48 -9.49
C LEU A 313 36.75 -6.33 -10.58
N ARG A 314 37.29 -5.14 -10.81
CA ARG A 314 38.29 -4.87 -11.87
C ARG A 314 37.87 -5.48 -13.21
N HIS A 315 38.62 -6.47 -13.71
CA HIS A 315 38.40 -7.10 -15.02
C HIS A 315 37.21 -8.07 -15.07
N ILE A 316 36.64 -8.49 -13.93
CA ILE A 316 35.44 -9.35 -13.87
C ILE A 316 34.14 -8.55 -13.69
N ALA A 317 34.21 -7.22 -13.77
CA ALA A 317 33.04 -6.36 -13.66
C ALA A 317 32.07 -6.59 -14.84
N SER A 318 30.78 -6.73 -14.53
CA SER A 318 29.76 -6.87 -15.57
C SER A 318 29.58 -5.54 -16.30
N GLU A 319 29.91 -5.53 -17.59
CA GLU A 319 29.69 -4.37 -18.48
C GLU A 319 28.22 -3.93 -18.48
N SER A 320 27.29 -4.90 -18.40
CA SER A 320 25.85 -4.63 -18.34
C SER A 320 25.47 -3.85 -17.08
N LEU A 321 25.99 -4.23 -15.91
CA LEU A 321 25.68 -3.53 -14.66
C LEU A 321 26.33 -2.14 -14.60
N VAL A 322 27.55 -1.99 -15.14
CA VAL A 322 28.20 -0.68 -15.31
C VAL A 322 27.35 0.22 -16.19
N LYS A 323 26.92 -0.28 -17.35
CA LYS A 323 26.05 0.45 -18.29
C LYS A 323 24.74 0.87 -17.63
N GLN A 324 24.08 -0.02 -16.88
CA GLN A 324 22.84 0.30 -16.15
C GLN A 324 23.02 1.44 -15.16
N LYS A 325 24.12 1.44 -14.38
CA LYS A 325 24.40 2.52 -13.41
C LYS A 325 24.61 3.85 -14.12
N GLN A 326 25.43 3.89 -15.17
CA GLN A 326 25.74 5.09 -15.92
C GLN A 326 24.52 5.65 -16.66
N GLU A 327 23.76 4.79 -17.33
CA GLU A 327 22.57 5.16 -18.09
C GLU A 327 21.49 5.74 -17.16
N LEU A 328 21.22 5.09 -16.02
CA LEU A 328 20.27 5.60 -15.04
C LEU A 328 20.72 6.93 -14.44
N LEU A 329 22.00 7.06 -14.08
CA LEU A 329 22.55 8.32 -13.56
C LEU A 329 22.36 9.48 -14.55
N ALA A 330 22.69 9.26 -15.82
CA ALA A 330 22.58 10.28 -16.86
C ALA A 330 21.12 10.63 -17.19
N ALA A 331 20.23 9.65 -17.19
CA ALA A 331 18.82 9.85 -17.52
C ALA A 331 17.97 10.38 -16.35
N TRP A 332 18.44 10.24 -15.10
CA TRP A 332 17.60 10.46 -13.91
C TRP A 332 16.92 11.83 -13.84
N PRO A 333 17.58 12.98 -14.09
CA PRO A 333 16.91 14.27 -13.99
C PRO A 333 15.66 14.37 -14.87
N ARG A 334 15.76 13.88 -16.12
CA ARG A 334 14.64 13.83 -17.06
C ARG A 334 13.60 12.79 -16.66
N LEU A 335 14.02 11.60 -16.22
CA LEU A 335 13.11 10.54 -15.76
C LEU A 335 12.31 10.97 -14.51
N ARG A 336 12.94 11.71 -13.60
CA ARG A 336 12.33 12.22 -12.37
C ARG A 336 11.25 13.26 -12.69
N GLU A 337 11.49 14.13 -13.66
CA GLU A 337 10.49 15.09 -14.17
C GLU A 337 9.37 14.37 -14.92
N GLU A 338 9.70 13.41 -15.78
CA GLU A 338 8.73 12.60 -16.52
C GLU A 338 7.78 11.84 -15.57
N LEU A 339 8.31 11.18 -14.54
CA LEU A 339 7.50 10.48 -13.53
C LEU A 339 6.56 11.42 -12.77
N GLU A 340 6.99 12.65 -12.52
CA GLU A 340 6.15 13.68 -11.89
C GLU A 340 5.00 14.08 -12.82
N GLY A 341 5.30 14.39 -14.08
CA GLY A 341 4.30 14.75 -15.09
C GLY A 341 3.29 13.64 -15.38
N LEU A 342 3.75 12.39 -15.37
CA LEU A 342 2.92 11.20 -15.60
C LEU A 342 1.83 11.02 -14.55
N ARG A 343 1.92 11.67 -13.39
CA ARG A 343 0.83 11.69 -12.40
C ARG A 343 -0.47 12.20 -13.01
N ALA A 344 -0.41 13.18 -13.92
CA ALA A 344 -1.58 13.77 -14.54
C ALA A 344 -2.21 12.90 -15.64
N TYR A 345 -1.57 11.80 -16.04
CA TYR A 345 -2.10 10.93 -17.09
C TYR A 345 -3.38 10.22 -16.62
N ARG A 346 -4.48 10.43 -17.36
CA ARG A 346 -5.82 9.89 -17.04
C ARG A 346 -6.15 8.56 -17.73
N GLY A 347 -5.28 8.09 -18.62
CA GLY A 347 -5.55 6.90 -19.44
C GLY A 347 -6.46 7.22 -20.63
N ASP A 348 -7.17 6.21 -21.10
CA ASP A 348 -8.16 6.34 -22.18
C ASP A 348 -9.53 6.74 -21.59
N GLU A 349 -9.96 7.96 -21.86
CA GLU A 349 -11.22 8.52 -21.36
C GLU A 349 -12.45 7.77 -21.89
N ARG A 350 -12.40 7.21 -23.10
CA ARG A 350 -13.53 6.47 -23.66
C ARG A 350 -13.76 5.16 -22.92
N LEU A 351 -12.69 4.46 -22.55
CA LEU A 351 -12.81 3.25 -21.75
C LEU A 351 -13.38 3.55 -20.36
N LEU A 352 -12.98 4.68 -19.78
CA LEU A 352 -13.54 5.14 -18.51
C LEU A 352 -15.03 5.44 -18.63
N GLU A 353 -15.45 6.24 -19.62
CA GLU A 353 -16.86 6.57 -19.86
C GLU A 353 -17.71 5.31 -19.99
N VAL A 354 -17.30 4.37 -20.85
CA VAL A 354 -18.00 3.09 -21.04
C VAL A 354 -18.03 2.27 -19.75
N PHE A 355 -16.95 2.26 -18.97
CA PHE A 355 -16.93 1.55 -17.69
C PHE A 355 -17.92 2.16 -16.69
N LEU A 356 -17.96 3.49 -16.59
CA LEU A 356 -18.86 4.21 -15.66
C LEU A 356 -20.33 4.02 -16.03
N GLU A 357 -20.67 3.98 -17.31
CA GLU A 357 -22.05 3.69 -17.77
C GLU A 357 -22.54 2.31 -17.36
N ARG A 358 -21.62 1.33 -17.27
CA ARG A 358 -21.94 -0.05 -16.88
C ARG A 358 -21.91 -0.27 -15.37
N LEU A 359 -21.51 0.72 -14.58
CA LEU A 359 -21.31 0.59 -13.14
C LEU A 359 -22.63 0.78 -12.37
N PRO A 360 -23.08 -0.21 -11.56
CA PRO A 360 -24.34 -0.08 -10.82
C PRO A 360 -24.24 0.89 -9.63
N GLN A 361 -24.72 2.12 -9.80
CA GLN A 361 -24.62 3.17 -8.77
C GLN A 361 -25.62 3.03 -7.60
N ARG A 362 -26.60 2.13 -7.68
CA ARG A 362 -27.59 1.91 -6.61
C ARG A 362 -27.15 0.90 -5.55
N LEU A 363 -26.00 0.28 -5.73
CA LEU A 363 -25.43 -0.72 -4.83
C LEU A 363 -24.30 -0.10 -4.01
N ASP A 364 -23.97 -0.71 -2.87
CA ASP A 364 -22.69 -0.45 -2.22
C ASP A 364 -21.51 -0.83 -3.13
N TYR A 365 -20.31 -0.30 -2.85
CA TYR A 365 -19.14 -0.50 -3.69
C TYR A 365 -18.83 -1.98 -3.98
N LEU A 366 -18.82 -2.82 -2.95
CA LEU A 366 -18.44 -4.23 -3.11
C LEU A 366 -19.49 -4.97 -3.96
N SER A 367 -20.77 -4.72 -3.70
CA SER A 367 -21.87 -5.28 -4.48
C SER A 367 -21.85 -4.80 -5.93
N ALA A 368 -21.60 -3.50 -6.17
CA ALA A 368 -21.50 -2.92 -7.51
C ALA A 368 -20.40 -3.61 -8.33
N ILE A 369 -19.18 -3.68 -7.82
CA ILE A 369 -18.05 -4.28 -8.54
C ILE A 369 -18.24 -5.80 -8.76
N ARG A 370 -18.79 -6.52 -7.77
CA ARG A 370 -19.07 -7.95 -7.91
C ARG A 370 -20.22 -8.26 -8.88
N SER A 371 -21.13 -7.32 -9.09
CA SER A 371 -22.25 -7.49 -10.04
C SER A 371 -21.87 -7.25 -11.50
N LEU A 372 -20.70 -6.65 -11.78
CA LEU A 372 -20.22 -6.44 -13.14
C LEU A 372 -20.08 -7.77 -13.89
N ASP A 373 -20.50 -7.78 -15.16
CA ASP A 373 -20.21 -8.90 -16.07
C ASP A 373 -18.72 -8.94 -16.47
N THR A 374 -18.32 -10.01 -17.14
CA THR A 374 -16.93 -10.22 -17.56
C THR A 374 -16.42 -9.08 -18.44
N GLU A 375 -17.21 -8.66 -19.43
CA GLU A 375 -16.82 -7.62 -20.40
C GLU A 375 -16.60 -6.27 -19.69
N SER A 376 -17.50 -5.87 -18.80
CA SER A 376 -17.41 -4.62 -18.04
C SER A 376 -16.16 -4.60 -17.16
N ARG A 377 -15.83 -5.71 -16.51
CA ARG A 377 -14.59 -5.81 -15.73
C ARG A 377 -13.35 -5.77 -16.61
N GLU A 378 -13.38 -6.37 -17.79
CA GLU A 378 -12.28 -6.30 -18.75
C GLU A 378 -12.04 -4.87 -19.23
N ILE A 379 -13.10 -4.11 -19.53
CA ILE A 379 -13.01 -2.69 -19.92
C ILE A 379 -12.33 -1.87 -18.82
N GLY A 380 -12.80 -1.99 -17.57
CA GLY A 380 -12.19 -1.25 -16.46
C GLY A 380 -10.75 -1.69 -16.16
N SER A 381 -10.46 -2.99 -16.29
CA SER A 381 -9.09 -3.53 -16.11
C SER A 381 -8.17 -2.97 -17.19
N TRP A 382 -8.66 -2.93 -18.43
CA TRP A 382 -7.92 -2.43 -19.58
C TRP A 382 -7.63 -0.94 -19.46
N TRP A 383 -8.62 -0.13 -19.03
CA TRP A 383 -8.42 1.30 -18.76
C TRP A 383 -7.25 1.54 -17.79
N LEU A 384 -7.23 0.84 -16.65
CA LEU A 384 -6.16 0.96 -15.66
C LEU A 384 -4.83 0.38 -16.17
N MET A 385 -4.87 -0.71 -16.94
CA MET A 385 -3.68 -1.31 -17.54
C MET A 385 -3.03 -0.37 -18.56
N VAL A 386 -3.81 0.39 -19.32
CA VAL A 386 -3.29 1.43 -20.23
C VAL A 386 -2.48 2.47 -19.45
N ILE A 387 -2.96 2.92 -18.28
CA ILE A 387 -2.21 3.83 -17.41
C ILE A 387 -0.89 3.21 -16.97
N VAL A 388 -0.93 1.99 -16.41
CA VAL A 388 0.26 1.30 -15.91
C VAL A 388 1.30 1.07 -17.01
N ASN A 389 0.84 0.65 -18.19
CA ASN A 389 1.69 0.39 -19.34
C ASN A 389 2.28 1.67 -19.92
N HIS A 390 1.49 2.75 -20.01
CA HIS A 390 1.97 4.04 -20.51
C HIS A 390 3.14 4.53 -19.66
N VAL A 391 2.98 4.57 -18.33
CA VAL A 391 4.05 4.97 -17.39
C VAL A 391 5.31 4.12 -17.60
N ASN A 392 5.16 2.79 -17.60
CA ASN A 392 6.30 1.89 -17.79
C ASN A 392 6.99 2.10 -19.15
N GLN A 393 6.23 2.29 -20.23
CA GLN A 393 6.77 2.46 -21.57
C GLN A 393 7.53 3.78 -21.71
N GLN A 394 7.01 4.90 -21.19
CA GLN A 394 7.72 6.19 -21.26
C GLN A 394 9.07 6.16 -20.56
N ILE A 395 9.14 5.45 -19.42
CA ILE A 395 10.38 5.31 -18.67
C ILE A 395 11.35 4.33 -19.34
N ARG A 396 10.88 3.15 -19.79
CA ARG A 396 11.77 2.13 -20.39
C ARG A 396 12.35 2.55 -21.73
N LYS A 397 11.62 3.32 -22.55
CA LYS A 397 12.13 3.86 -23.83
C LYS A 397 13.41 4.68 -23.65
N GLN A 398 13.62 5.24 -22.47
CA GLN A 398 14.78 6.08 -22.15
C GLN A 398 15.93 5.31 -21.49
N LEU A 399 15.75 4.01 -21.23
CA LEU A 399 16.73 3.14 -20.57
C LEU A 399 16.94 1.82 -21.35
N PRO A 400 17.57 1.85 -22.54
CA PRO A 400 17.86 0.64 -23.33
C PRO A 400 18.49 -0.52 -22.56
N SER A 401 19.36 -0.28 -21.56
CA SER A 401 19.96 -1.36 -20.76
C SER A 401 19.00 -2.01 -19.73
N PHE A 402 17.79 -1.46 -19.60
CA PHE A 402 16.73 -1.92 -18.70
C PHE A 402 15.61 -2.65 -19.44
N VAL A 403 15.68 -2.78 -20.76
CA VAL A 403 14.74 -3.59 -21.55
C VAL A 403 15.05 -5.07 -21.37
#